data_AF-A0A1B1AHF3-F1
#
_entry.id   AF-A0A1B1AHF3-F1
#
_cell.length_a   1.000
_cell.length_b   1.000
_cell.length_c   1.000
_cell.angle_alpha   90.00
_cell.angle_beta   90.00
_cell.angle_gamma   90.00
#
_symmetry.space_group_name_H-M   'P 1'
#
loop_
_entity.id
_entity.type
_entity.pdbx_description
1 polymer ?
#
loop_
_entity_poly.entity_id
_entity_poly.type
_entity_poly.pdbx_seq_one_letter_code
_entity_poly.pdbx_strand_id
1 'polypeptide(L)'
;MAMHNPELLPLIPERLLRQHHVYERHDGRFRAAARLLQALWRERRKLSEGHYTNAAGTRRRLGSRLATDAARAGANFLTPDIFGQARLDYAYREPGALIDVERMHANLLSSMPLAFNLLAPLKADKKLARRVFNQLAPGIAKDITHIQFEHSPGRGDPTFTSDGTAFDAFATARAPDGAKTFIAIEVKYSESLNEPEARLRPRYDELSRSSGLFAEPDDTALRKNPLQGLWRGHMLAQSMVDAGIFDRGVFVLVAPRQNRDVQRAARAYAKRLTNADGKVAFLNVELEDAIDAIRSGGAPDLAAALRERYVDFTPVHDLVRQACLNTPRRRRSLRPAPRPASAQPRPPRSPLAAAR
;
A
#
# COMPACT_ATOMS: atom_id res chain seq x y z
N MET A 1 -24.49 16.07 13.67
CA MET A 1 -24.65 14.71 13.12
C MET A 1 -23.50 14.40 12.17
N ALA A 2 -22.44 13.75 12.65
CA ALA A 2 -21.39 13.23 11.78
C ALA A 2 -21.85 11.87 11.23
N MET A 3 -22.55 11.87 10.08
CA MET A 3 -22.99 10.63 9.41
C MET A 3 -21.93 10.03 8.48
N HIS A 4 -20.65 10.37 8.65
CA HIS A 4 -19.56 9.76 7.89
C HIS A 4 -18.50 9.25 8.85
N ASN A 5 -18.25 7.94 8.81
CA ASN A 5 -17.06 7.37 9.41
C ASN A 5 -15.85 7.95 8.64
N PRO A 6 -15.01 8.80 9.24
CA PRO A 6 -13.85 9.40 8.58
C PRO A 6 -12.81 8.34 8.17
N GLU A 7 -12.91 7.11 8.69
CA GLU A 7 -12.05 6.00 8.32
C GLU A 7 -12.44 5.32 6.99
N LEU A 8 -13.60 5.65 6.41
CA LEU A 8 -14.05 5.06 5.16
C LEU A 8 -13.81 6.02 3.99
N LEU A 9 -12.93 5.62 3.08
CA LEU A 9 -12.74 6.33 1.80
C LEU A 9 -14.06 6.46 1.03
N PRO A 10 -14.31 7.62 0.40
CA PRO A 10 -15.55 7.81 -0.35
C PRO A 10 -15.58 6.94 -1.60
N LEU A 11 -16.78 6.60 -2.06
CA LEU A 11 -16.97 6.22 -3.46
C LEU A 11 -16.91 7.50 -4.29
N ILE A 12 -15.86 7.62 -5.11
CA ILE A 12 -15.61 8.82 -5.89
C ILE A 12 -16.48 8.77 -7.15
N PRO A 13 -17.33 9.78 -7.41
CA PRO A 13 -18.09 9.86 -8.66
C PRO A 13 -17.17 9.80 -9.89
N GLU A 14 -17.54 8.97 -10.87
CA GLU A 14 -16.77 8.77 -12.11
C GLU A 14 -16.41 10.09 -12.82
N ARG A 15 -17.35 11.06 -12.83
CA ARG A 15 -17.10 12.38 -13.41
C ARG A 15 -15.88 13.09 -12.82
N LEU A 16 -15.63 12.95 -11.50
CA LEU A 16 -14.48 13.56 -10.83
C LEU A 16 -13.20 12.81 -11.21
N LEU A 17 -13.24 11.47 -11.23
CA LEU A 17 -12.11 10.68 -11.67
C LEU A 17 -11.71 11.02 -13.12
N ARG A 18 -12.69 11.22 -14.02
CA ARG A 18 -12.44 11.63 -15.40
C ARG A 18 -11.90 13.06 -15.50
N GLN A 19 -12.42 13.99 -14.70
CA GLN A 19 -11.96 15.38 -14.66
C GLN A 19 -10.46 15.49 -14.33
N HIS A 20 -9.95 14.62 -13.43
CA HIS A 20 -8.54 14.57 -13.07
C HIS A 20 -7.74 13.52 -13.88
N HIS A 21 -8.31 12.96 -14.95
CA HIS A 21 -7.71 11.90 -15.79
C HIS A 21 -7.19 10.69 -15.00
N VAL A 22 -7.93 10.25 -13.98
CA VAL A 22 -7.59 9.11 -13.09
C VAL A 22 -8.67 8.03 -13.07
N TYR A 23 -9.62 8.05 -13.99
CA TYR A 23 -10.61 6.98 -14.08
C TYR A 23 -10.00 5.69 -14.63
N GLU A 24 -10.02 4.63 -13.81
CA GLU A 24 -9.75 3.25 -14.20
C GLU A 24 -10.92 2.38 -13.79
N ARG A 25 -11.47 1.60 -14.74
CA ARG A 25 -12.65 0.77 -14.52
C ARG A 25 -12.47 -0.27 -13.40
N HIS A 26 -11.26 -0.77 -13.22
CA HIS A 26 -10.94 -1.87 -12.31
C HIS A 26 -10.29 -1.41 -11.00
N ASP A 27 -10.20 -0.09 -10.76
CA ASP A 27 -9.70 0.40 -9.47
C ASP A 27 -10.72 0.09 -8.37
N GLY A 28 -10.25 -0.59 -7.31
CA GLY A 28 -10.99 -0.68 -6.05
C GLY A 28 -11.08 0.68 -5.35
N ARG A 29 -11.90 0.76 -4.30
CA ARG A 29 -12.14 2.00 -3.54
C ARG A 29 -10.84 2.69 -3.08
N PHE A 30 -9.90 1.92 -2.52
CA PHE A 30 -8.61 2.46 -2.10
C PHE A 30 -7.79 2.96 -3.30
N ARG A 31 -7.64 2.14 -4.34
CA ARG A 31 -6.81 2.46 -5.51
C ARG A 31 -7.29 3.72 -6.22
N ALA A 32 -8.60 3.87 -6.40
CA ALA A 32 -9.20 5.07 -7.00
C ALA A 32 -8.90 6.32 -6.16
N ALA A 33 -9.03 6.23 -4.82
CA ALA A 33 -8.72 7.33 -3.92
C ALA A 33 -7.23 7.68 -3.89
N ALA A 34 -6.35 6.67 -3.83
CA ALA A 34 -4.90 6.86 -3.86
C ALA A 34 -4.47 7.51 -5.18
N ARG A 35 -5.03 7.07 -6.31
CA ARG A 35 -4.77 7.63 -7.63
C ARG A 35 -5.21 9.09 -7.74
N LEU A 36 -6.41 9.40 -7.25
CA LEU A 36 -6.90 10.78 -7.21
C LEU A 36 -6.05 11.64 -6.28
N LEU A 37 -5.66 11.14 -5.10
CA LEU A 37 -4.76 11.84 -4.18
C LEU A 37 -3.44 12.21 -4.88
N GLN A 38 -2.85 11.28 -5.65
CA GLN A 38 -1.63 11.57 -6.41
C GLN A 38 -1.84 12.67 -7.47
N ALA A 39 -2.98 12.68 -8.16
CA ALA A 39 -3.30 13.73 -9.13
C ALA A 39 -3.46 15.10 -8.45
N LEU A 40 -4.19 15.17 -7.33
CA LEU A 40 -4.36 16.41 -6.57
C LEU A 40 -3.04 16.91 -5.98
N TRP A 41 -2.18 16.01 -5.50
CA TRP A 41 -0.84 16.34 -5.01
C TRP A 41 0.04 16.95 -6.12
N ARG A 42 0.01 16.36 -7.32
CA ARG A 42 0.70 16.86 -8.52
C ARG A 42 0.21 18.26 -8.91
N GLU A 43 -1.12 18.45 -8.95
CA GLU A 43 -1.76 19.72 -9.30
C GLU A 43 -1.39 20.84 -8.33
N ARG A 44 -1.44 20.60 -7.01
CA ARG A 44 -1.03 21.59 -6.00
C ARG A 44 0.42 22.03 -6.16
N ARG A 45 1.30 21.12 -6.60
CA ARG A 45 2.71 21.38 -6.87
C ARG A 45 2.97 21.94 -8.26
N LYS A 46 1.92 22.21 -9.05
CA LYS A 46 2.00 22.73 -10.43
C LYS A 46 2.87 21.86 -11.34
N LEU A 47 2.89 20.55 -11.10
CA LEU A 47 3.66 19.59 -11.88
C LEU A 47 2.87 19.15 -13.12
N SER A 48 3.51 19.15 -14.28
CA SER A 48 2.88 18.77 -15.54
C SER A 48 2.46 17.29 -15.55
N GLU A 49 1.29 17.03 -16.12
CA GLU A 49 0.70 15.69 -16.20
C GLU A 49 1.40 14.79 -17.24
N GLY A 50 1.55 13.52 -16.88
CA GLY A 50 2.15 12.50 -17.72
C GLY A 50 1.14 11.73 -18.57
N HIS A 51 1.68 10.72 -19.26
CA HIS A 51 0.90 9.81 -20.09
C HIS A 51 1.15 8.37 -19.68
N TYR A 52 0.14 7.52 -19.89
CA TYR A 52 0.25 6.08 -19.84
C TYR A 52 0.09 5.51 -21.25
N THR A 53 0.94 4.55 -21.60
CA THR A 53 0.86 3.79 -22.84
C THR A 53 0.54 2.35 -22.49
N ASN A 54 -0.55 1.81 -23.05
CA ASN A 54 -0.90 0.41 -22.83
C ASN A 54 -0.07 -0.53 -23.73
N ALA A 55 -0.22 -1.85 -23.54
CA ALA A 55 0.49 -2.85 -24.35
C ALA A 55 0.17 -2.76 -25.86
N ALA A 56 -0.99 -2.22 -26.24
CA ALA A 56 -1.37 -1.98 -27.63
C ALA A 56 -0.82 -0.65 -28.19
N GLY A 57 0.04 0.06 -27.45
CA GLY A 57 0.63 1.33 -27.86
C GLY A 57 -0.32 2.54 -27.75
N THR A 58 -1.55 2.35 -27.26
CA THR A 58 -2.49 3.47 -27.07
C THR A 58 -2.03 4.34 -25.92
N ARG A 59 -1.80 5.62 -26.21
CA ARG A 59 -1.35 6.63 -25.26
C ARG A 59 -2.52 7.49 -24.78
N ARG A 60 -2.64 7.69 -23.47
CA ARG A 60 -3.60 8.63 -22.87
C ARG A 60 -2.99 9.39 -21.71
N ARG A 61 -3.56 10.56 -21.42
CA ARG A 61 -3.25 11.33 -20.20
C ARG A 61 -3.62 10.53 -18.96
N LEU A 62 -2.78 10.60 -17.93
CA LEU A 62 -3.04 9.96 -16.65
C LEU A 62 -2.56 10.87 -15.52
N GLY A 63 -3.52 11.37 -14.72
CA GLY A 63 -3.28 12.36 -13.66
C GLY A 63 -2.31 11.93 -12.58
N SER A 64 -2.17 10.61 -12.38
CA SER A 64 -1.23 9.99 -11.44
C SER A 64 0.15 9.70 -12.06
N ARG A 65 0.47 10.29 -13.21
CA ARG A 65 1.81 10.25 -13.82
C ARG A 65 2.35 11.67 -14.01
N LEU A 66 3.69 11.77 -13.97
CA LEU A 66 4.41 13.00 -14.25
C LEU A 66 4.77 13.09 -15.73
N ALA A 67 4.80 14.32 -16.26
CA ALA A 67 5.41 14.59 -17.56
C ALA A 67 6.91 14.23 -17.53
N THR A 68 7.47 13.94 -18.70
CA THR A 68 8.86 13.46 -18.85
C THR A 68 9.88 14.39 -18.21
N ASP A 69 9.75 15.70 -18.38
CA ASP A 69 10.73 16.66 -17.83
C ASP A 69 10.68 16.71 -16.29
N ALA A 70 9.48 16.72 -15.71
CA ALA A 70 9.31 16.66 -14.26
C ALA A 70 9.82 15.34 -13.67
N ALA A 71 9.56 14.21 -14.36
CA ALA A 71 10.04 12.89 -13.98
C ALA A 71 11.59 12.80 -14.02
N ARG A 72 12.21 13.37 -15.06
CA ARG A 72 13.68 13.48 -15.21
C ARG A 72 14.30 14.39 -14.15
N ALA A 73 13.60 15.45 -13.75
CA ALA A 73 14.00 16.34 -12.66
C ALA A 73 13.79 15.73 -11.27
N GLY A 74 13.27 14.50 -11.17
CA GLY A 74 13.10 13.80 -9.89
C GLY A 74 11.87 14.20 -9.10
N ALA A 75 10.86 14.83 -9.72
CA ALA A 75 9.66 15.31 -9.03
C ALA A 75 8.79 14.19 -8.40
N ASN A 76 9.10 12.92 -8.65
CA ASN A 76 8.50 11.77 -7.96
C ASN A 76 9.16 11.47 -6.60
N PHE A 77 10.22 12.18 -6.23
CA PHE A 77 10.89 12.02 -4.95
C PHE A 77 10.63 13.25 -4.07
N LEU A 78 10.54 13.05 -2.76
CA LEU A 78 10.19 14.11 -1.81
C LEU A 78 11.29 15.17 -1.68
N THR A 79 12.55 14.78 -1.88
CA THR A 79 13.72 15.68 -1.83
C THR A 79 14.72 15.35 -2.93
N PRO A 80 15.58 16.31 -3.33
CA PRO A 80 16.69 16.05 -4.25
C PRO A 80 17.64 14.96 -3.76
N ASP A 81 17.86 14.85 -2.45
CA ASP A 81 18.75 13.82 -1.87
C ASP A 81 18.18 12.41 -2.05
N ILE A 82 16.87 12.22 -1.85
CA ILE A 82 16.21 10.95 -2.12
C ILE A 82 16.32 10.61 -3.61
N PHE A 83 16.15 11.60 -4.49
CA PHE A 83 16.32 11.41 -5.92
C PHE A 83 17.76 10.99 -6.28
N GLY A 84 18.76 11.67 -5.73
CA GLY A 84 20.17 11.32 -5.89
C GLY A 84 20.46 9.90 -5.43
N GLN A 85 19.94 9.52 -4.25
CA GLN A 85 20.11 8.17 -3.71
C GLN A 85 19.44 7.11 -4.60
N ALA A 86 18.22 7.34 -5.10
CA ALA A 86 17.56 6.41 -6.01
C ALA A 86 18.35 6.19 -7.31
N ARG A 87 19.00 7.24 -7.83
CA ARG A 87 19.89 7.12 -9.00
C ARG A 87 21.17 6.34 -8.69
N LEU A 88 21.76 6.54 -7.52
CA LEU A 88 22.91 5.76 -7.06
C LEU A 88 22.56 4.28 -6.92
N ASP A 89 21.46 3.96 -6.23
CA ASP A 89 20.98 2.58 -6.08
C ASP A 89 20.63 1.95 -7.43
N TYR A 90 20.07 2.71 -8.37
CA TYR A 90 19.86 2.20 -9.73
C TYR A 90 21.18 1.92 -10.46
N ALA A 91 22.18 2.80 -10.34
CA ALA A 91 23.48 2.64 -11.02
C ALA A 91 24.27 1.45 -10.48
N TYR A 92 24.20 1.21 -9.16
CA TYR A 92 24.92 0.14 -8.46
C TYR A 92 24.03 -1.05 -8.08
N ARG A 93 22.89 -1.19 -8.74
CA ARG A 93 21.94 -2.29 -8.50
C ARG A 93 22.59 -3.65 -8.72
N GLU A 94 22.06 -4.67 -8.04
CA GLU A 94 22.52 -6.04 -8.21
C GLU A 94 22.30 -6.54 -9.65
N PRO A 95 23.15 -7.44 -10.16
CA PRO A 95 22.89 -8.12 -11.41
C PRO A 95 21.51 -8.80 -11.40
N GLY A 96 20.70 -8.51 -12.43
CA GLY A 96 19.33 -9.03 -12.54
C GLY A 96 18.28 -8.30 -11.69
N ALA A 97 18.65 -7.24 -10.97
CA ALA A 97 17.71 -6.39 -10.23
C ALA A 97 16.67 -5.75 -11.16
N LEU A 98 15.39 -5.85 -10.79
CA LEU A 98 14.26 -5.38 -11.59
C LEU A 98 13.79 -3.99 -11.14
N ILE A 99 14.60 -2.97 -11.42
CA ILE A 99 14.21 -1.57 -11.22
C ILE A 99 13.67 -1.00 -12.54
N ASP A 100 12.35 -0.82 -12.60
CA ASP A 100 11.67 -0.15 -13.70
C ASP A 100 11.84 1.38 -13.55
N VAL A 101 12.74 1.94 -14.37
CA VAL A 101 13.11 3.37 -14.33
C VAL A 101 11.91 4.27 -14.64
N GLU A 102 11.08 3.92 -15.61
CA GLU A 102 9.94 4.76 -15.97
C GLU A 102 8.90 4.77 -14.84
N ARG A 103 8.63 3.59 -14.26
CA ARG A 103 7.76 3.47 -13.09
C ARG A 103 8.32 4.24 -11.89
N MET A 104 9.61 4.12 -11.62
CA MET A 104 10.29 4.80 -10.53
C MET A 104 10.21 6.33 -10.66
N HIS A 105 10.42 6.86 -11.87
CA HIS A 105 10.49 8.31 -12.09
C HIS A 105 9.16 8.99 -12.38
N ALA A 106 8.21 8.31 -13.02
CA ALA A 106 7.02 8.96 -13.55
C ALA A 106 5.70 8.49 -12.92
N ASN A 107 5.65 7.32 -12.28
CA ASN A 107 4.41 6.80 -11.72
C ASN A 107 4.25 7.18 -10.24
N LEU A 108 3.44 8.22 -9.96
CA LEU A 108 3.18 8.69 -8.60
C LEU A 108 2.45 7.65 -7.74
N LEU A 109 1.71 6.72 -8.39
CA LEU A 109 0.92 5.69 -7.71
C LEU A 109 1.72 4.40 -7.42
N SER A 110 2.99 4.33 -7.80
CA SER A 110 3.80 3.13 -7.60
C SER A 110 4.35 3.04 -6.17
N SER A 111 4.40 1.81 -5.64
CA SER A 111 5.13 1.45 -4.42
C SER A 111 6.65 1.66 -4.52
N MET A 112 7.24 1.54 -5.70
CA MET A 112 8.69 1.70 -5.90
C MET A 112 9.23 3.08 -5.49
N PRO A 113 8.71 4.22 -5.98
CA PRO A 113 9.11 5.52 -5.46
C PRO A 113 8.71 5.72 -3.99
N LEU A 114 7.63 5.10 -3.51
CA LEU A 114 7.29 5.10 -2.09
C LEU A 114 8.39 4.44 -1.25
N ALA A 115 8.92 3.28 -1.66
CA ALA A 115 10.01 2.59 -0.97
C ALA A 115 11.24 3.50 -0.85
N PHE A 116 11.64 4.17 -1.93
CA PHE A 116 12.73 5.15 -1.89
C PHE A 116 12.41 6.35 -0.98
N ASN A 117 11.22 6.94 -1.10
CA ASN A 117 10.83 8.08 -0.26
C ASN A 117 10.79 7.73 1.23
N LEU A 118 10.45 6.48 1.56
CA LEU A 118 10.38 6.00 2.93
C LEU A 118 11.76 5.65 3.50
N LEU A 119 12.61 4.97 2.72
CA LEU A 119 13.79 4.28 3.24
C LEU A 119 15.13 4.91 2.84
N ALA A 120 15.19 5.73 1.79
CA ALA A 120 16.44 6.40 1.41
C ALA A 120 16.93 7.38 2.49
N PRO A 121 16.06 8.14 3.19
CA PRO A 121 16.48 8.95 4.34
C PRO A 121 17.05 8.10 5.50
N LEU A 122 16.50 6.90 5.72
CA LEU A 122 17.03 5.96 6.72
C LEU A 122 18.39 5.40 6.30
N LYS A 123 18.59 5.15 5.01
CA LYS A 123 19.89 4.73 4.46
C LYS A 123 20.96 5.79 4.71
N ALA A 124 20.61 7.07 4.56
CA ALA A 124 21.50 8.20 4.79
C ALA A 124 21.76 8.45 6.30
N ASP A 125 20.74 8.34 7.15
CA ASP A 125 20.86 8.51 8.61
C ASP A 125 20.59 7.19 9.36
N LYS A 126 21.69 6.47 9.66
CA LYS A 126 21.65 5.20 10.40
C LYS A 126 21.11 5.34 11.83
N LYS A 127 21.22 6.52 12.46
CA LYS A 127 20.65 6.75 13.80
C LYS A 127 19.15 6.88 13.71
N LEU A 128 18.63 7.59 12.70
CA LEU A 128 17.20 7.63 12.39
C LEU A 128 16.69 6.22 12.05
N ALA A 129 17.38 5.48 11.18
CA ALA A 129 17.04 4.09 10.84
C ALA A 129 16.93 3.21 12.09
N ARG A 130 17.91 3.27 12.99
CA ARG A 130 17.88 2.56 14.27
C ARG A 130 16.65 2.93 15.10
N ARG A 131 16.32 4.22 15.26
CA ARG A 131 15.16 4.64 16.05
C ARG A 131 13.86 4.14 15.45
N VAL A 132 13.71 4.26 14.12
CA VAL A 132 12.54 3.78 13.37
C VAL A 132 12.40 2.26 13.50
N PHE A 133 13.43 1.49 13.20
CA PHE A 133 13.34 0.03 13.26
C PHE A 133 13.18 -0.51 14.68
N ASN A 134 13.74 0.15 15.71
CA ASN A 134 13.46 -0.26 17.09
C ASN A 134 12.01 -0.02 17.51
N GLN A 135 11.33 0.96 16.92
CA GLN A 135 9.90 1.16 17.16
C GLN A 135 9.05 0.13 16.40
N LEU A 136 9.41 -0.21 15.16
CA LEU A 136 8.64 -1.12 14.31
C LEU A 136 8.90 -2.60 14.59
N ALA A 137 10.13 -2.96 14.97
CA ALA A 137 10.59 -4.32 15.24
C ALA A 137 11.56 -4.31 16.43
N PRO A 138 11.05 -4.17 17.67
CA PRO A 138 11.88 -4.04 18.86
C PRO A 138 12.89 -5.19 19.01
N GLY A 139 14.13 -4.86 19.38
CA GLY A 139 15.19 -5.84 19.64
C GLY A 139 15.92 -6.37 18.40
N ILE A 140 15.42 -6.13 17.19
CA ILE A 140 16.07 -6.64 15.98
C ILE A 140 17.38 -5.94 15.64
N ALA A 141 17.51 -4.65 15.98
CA ALA A 141 18.64 -3.82 15.55
C ALA A 141 19.09 -2.83 16.63
N LYS A 142 20.31 -3.04 17.13
CA LYS A 142 21.06 -2.03 17.86
C LYS A 142 21.79 -1.09 16.90
N ASP A 143 22.41 -1.64 15.86
CA ASP A 143 23.20 -0.87 14.90
C ASP A 143 22.83 -1.29 13.47
N ILE A 144 22.29 -0.34 12.68
CA ILE A 144 22.02 -0.54 11.25
C ILE A 144 23.31 -0.28 10.49
N THR A 145 23.79 -1.27 9.74
CA THR A 145 25.07 -1.17 9.03
C THR A 145 24.87 -0.72 7.58
N HIS A 146 23.84 -1.25 6.92
CA HIS A 146 23.57 -1.00 5.50
C HIS A 146 22.07 -1.08 5.20
N ILE A 147 21.61 -0.34 4.20
CA ILE A 147 20.29 -0.47 3.59
C ILE A 147 20.45 -0.50 2.08
N GLN A 148 19.91 -1.53 1.45
CA GLN A 148 19.95 -1.76 0.01
C GLN A 148 18.53 -1.83 -0.55
N PHE A 149 18.34 -1.42 -1.81
CA PHE A 149 17.07 -1.50 -2.53
C PHE A 149 17.13 -2.60 -3.59
N GLU A 150 16.00 -3.27 -3.80
CA GLU A 150 15.90 -4.44 -4.70
C GLU A 150 17.03 -5.43 -4.40
N HIS A 151 16.87 -6.18 -3.29
CA HIS A 151 17.90 -7.11 -2.82
C HIS A 151 17.44 -8.56 -2.91
N SER A 152 18.30 -9.42 -3.44
CA SER A 152 18.16 -10.88 -3.40
C SER A 152 19.52 -11.51 -3.05
N PRO A 153 19.64 -12.32 -1.97
CA PRO A 153 20.91 -12.83 -1.44
C PRO A 153 21.67 -13.79 -2.37
N GLY A 154 21.09 -14.13 -3.52
CA GLY A 154 21.66 -15.01 -4.54
C GLY A 154 20.61 -15.28 -5.60
N ARG A 155 20.34 -14.29 -6.45
CA ARG A 155 19.27 -14.36 -7.46
C ARG A 155 19.45 -15.60 -8.36
N GLY A 156 18.45 -16.48 -8.38
CA GLY A 156 18.50 -17.75 -9.10
C GLY A 156 19.27 -18.89 -8.41
N ASP A 157 19.94 -18.62 -7.29
CA ASP A 157 20.71 -19.62 -6.54
C ASP A 157 19.77 -20.65 -5.87
N PRO A 158 20.02 -21.97 -6.04
CA PRO A 158 19.21 -23.02 -5.42
C PRO A 158 19.34 -23.12 -3.91
N THR A 159 20.33 -22.47 -3.28
CA THR A 159 20.40 -22.31 -1.81
C THR A 159 19.15 -21.59 -1.29
N PHE A 160 18.65 -20.61 -2.05
CA PHE A 160 17.47 -19.82 -1.72
C PHE A 160 16.24 -20.25 -2.54
N THR A 161 15.45 -19.31 -3.06
CA THR A 161 14.21 -19.58 -3.81
C THR A 161 14.44 -20.03 -5.26
N SER A 162 15.68 -20.05 -5.77
CA SER A 162 16.01 -20.39 -7.16
C SER A 162 15.23 -19.56 -8.21
N ASP A 163 14.95 -18.30 -7.90
CA ASP A 163 14.21 -17.40 -8.77
C ASP A 163 14.63 -15.93 -8.61
N GLY A 164 13.86 -15.03 -9.22
CA GLY A 164 14.07 -13.59 -9.14
C GLY A 164 13.37 -12.89 -7.98
N THR A 165 12.92 -13.61 -6.94
CA THR A 165 12.32 -12.98 -5.75
C THR A 165 13.34 -12.05 -5.10
N ALA A 166 12.91 -10.84 -4.77
CA ALA A 166 13.72 -9.82 -4.13
C ALA A 166 12.85 -9.03 -3.13
N PHE A 167 13.50 -8.39 -2.17
CA PHE A 167 12.86 -7.43 -1.27
C PHE A 167 12.96 -6.03 -1.87
N ASP A 168 11.91 -5.21 -1.72
CA ASP A 168 11.96 -3.80 -2.12
C ASP A 168 13.10 -3.06 -1.40
N ALA A 169 13.35 -3.40 -0.14
CA ALA A 169 14.53 -2.98 0.59
C ALA A 169 14.99 -4.02 1.63
N PHE A 170 16.27 -3.97 1.96
CA PHE A 170 16.89 -4.87 2.92
C PHE A 170 17.87 -4.10 3.81
N ALA A 171 17.64 -4.14 5.13
CA ALA A 171 18.50 -3.50 6.12
C ALA A 171 19.29 -4.56 6.89
N THR A 172 20.62 -4.46 6.84
CA THR A 172 21.52 -5.31 7.62
C THR A 172 21.83 -4.64 8.96
N ALA A 173 21.87 -5.44 10.02
CA ALA A 173 22.05 -4.95 11.38
C ALA A 173 22.85 -5.89 12.30
N ARG A 174 23.21 -5.35 13.46
CA ARG A 174 23.64 -6.08 14.65
C ARG A 174 22.60 -5.86 15.74
N ALA A 175 22.19 -6.93 16.42
CA ALA A 175 21.29 -6.84 17.55
C ALA A 175 22.04 -6.54 18.87
N PRO A 176 21.33 -6.21 19.98
CA PRO A 176 21.97 -5.88 21.26
C PRO A 176 22.87 -6.97 21.84
N ASP A 177 22.53 -8.24 21.60
CA ASP A 177 23.31 -9.45 21.97
C ASP A 177 24.46 -9.77 21.01
N GLY A 178 24.67 -8.94 19.97
CA GLY A 178 25.72 -9.12 18.97
C GLY A 178 25.31 -9.96 17.75
N ALA A 179 24.12 -10.56 17.74
CA ALA A 179 23.64 -11.38 16.62
C ALA A 179 23.61 -10.60 15.30
N LYS A 180 23.98 -11.25 14.20
CA LYS A 180 23.82 -10.74 12.83
C LYS A 180 22.34 -10.80 12.47
N THR A 181 21.75 -9.65 12.20
CA THR A 181 20.31 -9.56 11.94
C THR A 181 19.99 -8.80 10.67
N PHE A 182 18.75 -8.95 10.21
CA PHE A 182 18.23 -8.18 9.08
C PHE A 182 16.75 -7.81 9.25
N ILE A 183 16.35 -6.78 8.50
CA ILE A 183 14.97 -6.40 8.24
C ILE A 183 14.76 -6.44 6.73
N ALA A 184 13.99 -7.41 6.25
CA ALA A 184 13.60 -7.54 4.85
C ALA A 184 12.24 -6.86 4.65
N ILE A 185 12.13 -5.92 3.73
CA ILE A 185 10.98 -5.02 3.62
C ILE A 185 10.34 -5.14 2.24
N GLU A 186 9.05 -5.43 2.22
CA GLU A 186 8.18 -5.37 1.06
C GLU A 186 7.22 -4.19 1.23
N VAL A 187 7.13 -3.31 0.24
CA VAL A 187 6.26 -2.14 0.26
C VAL A 187 5.13 -2.30 -0.75
N LYS A 188 3.90 -2.15 -0.27
CA LYS A 188 2.72 -2.03 -1.13
C LYS A 188 2.08 -0.67 -0.93
N TYR A 189 1.64 -0.07 -2.02
CA TYR A 189 0.85 1.13 -2.00
C TYR A 189 -0.53 0.86 -2.58
N SER A 190 -0.64 0.80 -3.90
CA SER A 190 -1.91 0.71 -4.64
C SER A 190 -2.21 -0.67 -5.20
N GLU A 191 -1.28 -1.61 -5.02
CA GLU A 191 -1.36 -3.02 -5.35
C GLU A 191 -2.50 -3.70 -4.58
N SER A 192 -3.09 -4.74 -5.17
CA SER A 192 -4.15 -5.55 -4.55
C SER A 192 -3.67 -6.93 -4.12
N LEU A 193 -2.41 -7.29 -4.42
CA LEU A 193 -1.84 -8.63 -4.30
C LEU A 193 -2.52 -9.67 -5.20
N ASN A 194 -3.29 -9.23 -6.20
CA ASN A 194 -3.87 -10.09 -7.23
C ASN A 194 -3.18 -9.91 -8.59
N GLU A 195 -2.00 -9.28 -8.61
CA GLU A 195 -1.13 -9.21 -9.79
C GLU A 195 -0.76 -10.64 -10.24
N PRO A 196 -0.49 -10.87 -11.55
CA PRO A 196 -0.30 -12.22 -12.08
C PRO A 196 0.63 -13.10 -11.23
N GLU A 197 0.15 -14.31 -10.90
CA GLU A 197 0.89 -15.28 -10.10
C GLU A 197 2.22 -15.63 -10.78
N ALA A 198 3.27 -15.76 -9.98
CA ALA A 198 4.50 -16.34 -10.48
C ALA A 198 4.27 -17.82 -10.79
N ARG A 199 4.99 -18.30 -11.81
CA ARG A 199 5.05 -19.72 -12.13
C ARG A 199 5.60 -20.49 -10.92
N LEU A 200 4.86 -21.49 -10.47
CA LEU A 200 5.29 -22.38 -9.39
C LEU A 200 6.53 -23.18 -9.81
N ARG A 201 7.40 -23.45 -8.82
CA ARG A 201 8.65 -24.19 -8.97
C ARG A 201 8.75 -25.23 -7.86
N PRO A 202 9.35 -26.41 -8.10
CA PRO A 202 9.54 -27.44 -7.08
C PRO A 202 10.24 -26.91 -5.81
N ARG A 203 11.20 -26.00 -5.99
CA ARG A 203 11.93 -25.36 -4.90
C ARG A 203 11.03 -24.68 -3.87
N TYR A 204 9.88 -24.16 -4.28
CA TYR A 204 8.96 -23.50 -3.34
C TYR A 204 8.29 -24.51 -2.41
N ASP A 205 7.93 -25.69 -2.91
CA ASP A 205 7.33 -26.74 -2.07
C ASP A 205 8.36 -27.31 -1.08
N GLU A 206 9.61 -27.49 -1.53
CA GLU A 206 10.74 -27.87 -0.68
C GLU A 206 10.91 -26.88 0.49
N LEU A 207 11.06 -25.57 0.17
CA LEU A 207 11.24 -24.53 1.18
C LEU A 207 10.02 -24.40 2.10
N SER A 208 8.80 -24.53 1.57
CA SER A 208 7.60 -24.44 2.38
C SER A 208 7.60 -25.51 3.47
N ARG A 209 7.98 -26.76 3.13
CA ARG A 209 8.05 -27.88 4.07
C ARG A 209 9.24 -27.81 5.02
N SER A 210 10.42 -27.40 4.54
CA SER A 210 11.64 -27.43 5.36
C SER A 210 11.84 -26.18 6.24
N SER A 211 11.26 -25.04 5.86
CA SER A 211 11.48 -23.75 6.54
C SER A 211 10.98 -23.72 7.99
N GLY A 212 9.96 -24.54 8.32
CA GLY A 212 9.29 -24.51 9.63
C GLY A 212 8.42 -23.27 9.87
N LEU A 213 8.17 -22.45 8.82
CA LEU A 213 7.38 -21.23 8.91
C LEU A 213 5.86 -21.50 9.03
N PHE A 214 5.38 -22.58 8.41
CA PHE A 214 3.95 -22.79 8.17
C PHE A 214 3.39 -23.94 8.99
N ALA A 215 2.19 -23.73 9.56
CA ALA A 215 1.46 -24.80 10.26
C ALA A 215 1.06 -25.91 9.29
N GLU A 216 0.60 -25.54 8.09
CA GLU A 216 0.28 -26.45 6.99
C GLU A 216 1.10 -26.05 5.74
N PRO A 217 2.33 -26.58 5.58
CA PRO A 217 3.24 -26.22 4.49
C PRO A 217 2.67 -26.44 3.09
N ASP A 218 1.75 -27.37 2.95
CA ASP A 218 1.11 -27.76 1.69
C ASP A 218 -0.24 -27.06 1.45
N ASP A 219 -0.63 -26.07 2.26
CA ASP A 219 -1.85 -25.28 2.01
C ASP A 219 -1.80 -24.65 0.60
N THR A 220 -2.75 -25.06 -0.24
CA THR A 220 -2.88 -24.59 -1.62
C THR A 220 -3.07 -23.07 -1.72
N ALA A 221 -3.61 -22.42 -0.68
CA ALA A 221 -3.77 -20.97 -0.65
C ALA A 221 -2.43 -20.22 -0.66
N LEU A 222 -1.35 -20.82 -0.12
CA LEU A 222 -0.01 -20.21 -0.16
C LEU A 222 0.54 -20.12 -1.58
N ARG A 223 0.08 -20.98 -2.49
CA ARG A 223 0.52 -21.02 -3.90
C ARG A 223 -0.27 -20.08 -4.79
N LYS A 224 -1.24 -19.35 -4.24
CA LYS A 224 -2.20 -18.52 -4.96
C LYS A 224 -2.22 -17.09 -4.44
N ASN A 225 -2.70 -16.17 -5.27
CA ASN A 225 -3.02 -14.83 -4.81
C ASN A 225 -4.15 -14.89 -3.77
N PRO A 226 -4.12 -14.03 -2.75
CA PRO A 226 -3.18 -12.92 -2.55
C PRO A 226 -1.93 -13.27 -1.70
N LEU A 227 -1.66 -14.55 -1.44
CA LEU A 227 -0.64 -14.98 -0.46
C LEU A 227 0.71 -15.32 -1.10
N GLN A 228 0.74 -15.69 -2.38
CA GLN A 228 1.93 -16.24 -3.03
C GLN A 228 3.17 -15.33 -2.96
N GLY A 229 2.99 -14.01 -3.11
CA GLY A 229 4.09 -13.06 -2.99
C GLY A 229 4.70 -13.04 -1.58
N LEU A 230 3.85 -13.00 -0.55
CA LEU A 230 4.29 -13.03 0.86
C LEU A 230 4.96 -14.36 1.20
N TRP A 231 4.38 -15.47 0.73
CA TRP A 231 4.94 -16.81 0.88
C TRP A 231 6.36 -16.91 0.32
N ARG A 232 6.57 -16.46 -0.93
CA ARG A 232 7.90 -16.47 -1.57
C ARG A 232 8.89 -15.56 -0.86
N GLY A 233 8.49 -14.34 -0.50
CA GLY A 233 9.35 -13.39 0.22
C GLY A 233 9.77 -13.90 1.60
N HIS A 234 8.84 -14.48 2.36
CA HIS A 234 9.14 -15.00 3.70
C HIS A 234 10.04 -16.24 3.66
N MET A 235 9.83 -17.13 2.69
CA MET A 235 10.74 -18.27 2.47
C MET A 235 12.13 -17.82 2.04
N LEU A 236 12.24 -16.79 1.18
CA LEU A 236 13.53 -16.18 0.86
C LEU A 236 14.22 -15.66 2.12
N ALA A 237 13.47 -14.97 2.98
CA ALA A 237 14.00 -14.45 4.23
C ALA A 237 14.50 -15.56 5.16
N GLN A 238 13.70 -16.63 5.35
CA GLN A 238 14.07 -17.76 6.20
C GLN A 238 15.27 -18.53 5.64
N SER A 239 15.36 -18.69 4.31
CA SER A 239 16.48 -19.41 3.69
C SER A 239 17.85 -18.76 3.94
N MET A 240 17.91 -17.45 4.19
CA MET A 240 19.16 -16.79 4.60
C MET A 240 19.58 -17.14 6.04
N VAL A 241 18.61 -17.37 6.94
CA VAL A 241 18.89 -17.84 8.31
C VAL A 241 19.30 -19.30 8.27
N ASP A 242 18.58 -20.13 7.53
CA ASP A 242 18.89 -21.56 7.40
C ASP A 242 20.27 -21.80 6.75
N ALA A 243 20.71 -20.89 5.87
CA ALA A 243 22.06 -20.90 5.28
C ALA A 243 23.16 -20.34 6.20
N GLY A 244 22.84 -19.88 7.41
CA GLY A 244 23.81 -19.34 8.37
C GLY A 244 24.39 -17.97 8.01
N ILE A 245 23.76 -17.23 7.08
CA ILE A 245 24.20 -15.88 6.70
C ILE A 245 23.85 -14.88 7.80
N PHE A 246 22.67 -15.06 8.39
CA PHE A 246 22.14 -14.27 9.51
C PHE A 246 21.66 -15.19 10.63
N ASP A 247 21.76 -14.72 11.87
CA ASP A 247 21.33 -15.48 13.05
C ASP A 247 19.80 -15.37 13.24
N ARG A 248 19.21 -14.22 12.88
CA ARG A 248 17.75 -14.00 12.89
C ARG A 248 17.36 -12.81 12.01
N GLY A 249 16.09 -12.72 11.65
CA GLY A 249 15.58 -11.59 10.87
C GLY A 249 14.08 -11.41 11.01
N VAL A 250 13.59 -10.33 10.41
CA VAL A 250 12.15 -10.09 10.28
C VAL A 250 11.81 -9.78 8.82
N PHE A 251 10.67 -10.29 8.36
CA PHE A 251 10.08 -9.95 7.07
C PHE A 251 8.90 -9.01 7.30
N VAL A 252 9.03 -7.77 6.82
CA VAL A 252 8.11 -6.68 7.06
C VAL A 252 7.34 -6.37 5.77
N LEU A 253 6.02 -6.48 5.83
CA LEU A 253 5.12 -5.92 4.83
C LEU A 253 4.70 -4.52 5.30
N VAL A 254 4.95 -3.49 4.49
CA VAL A 254 4.47 -2.13 4.73
C VAL A 254 3.36 -1.80 3.74
N ALA A 255 2.18 -1.42 4.23
CA ALA A 255 1.07 -1.00 3.37
C ALA A 255 0.11 -0.01 4.05
N PRO A 256 -0.56 0.89 3.32
CA PRO A 256 -1.57 1.77 3.91
C PRO A 256 -2.64 1.00 4.69
N ARG A 257 -3.02 1.51 5.87
CA ARG A 257 -4.13 0.98 6.68
C ARG A 257 -5.41 0.84 5.87
N GLN A 258 -5.67 1.81 4.99
CA GLN A 258 -6.87 1.82 4.14
C GLN A 258 -6.77 0.93 2.90
N ASN A 259 -5.61 0.37 2.55
CA ASN A 259 -5.50 -0.67 1.53
C ASN A 259 -5.98 -2.01 2.09
N ARG A 260 -7.30 -2.13 2.24
CA ARG A 260 -7.94 -3.28 2.90
C ARG A 260 -7.67 -4.62 2.21
N ASP A 261 -7.30 -4.63 0.93
CA ASP A 261 -6.99 -5.87 0.21
C ASP A 261 -5.67 -6.44 0.71
N VAL A 262 -4.63 -5.61 0.79
CA VAL A 262 -3.34 -5.97 1.39
C VAL A 262 -3.51 -6.32 2.86
N GLN A 263 -4.25 -5.52 3.64
CA GLN A 263 -4.46 -5.79 5.07
C GLN A 263 -5.20 -7.13 5.32
N ARG A 264 -6.15 -7.51 4.46
CA ARG A 264 -6.82 -8.81 4.56
C ARG A 264 -5.87 -9.95 4.19
N ALA A 265 -5.08 -9.79 3.14
CA ALA A 265 -4.09 -10.78 2.73
C ALA A 265 -3.03 -11.01 3.81
N ALA A 266 -2.50 -9.94 4.42
CA ALA A 266 -1.54 -10.01 5.51
C ALA A 266 -2.10 -10.79 6.71
N ARG A 267 -3.35 -10.51 7.13
CA ARG A 267 -4.02 -11.28 8.20
C ARG A 267 -4.24 -12.74 7.82
N ALA A 268 -4.65 -13.01 6.58
CA ALA A 268 -4.85 -14.37 6.10
C ALA A 268 -3.52 -15.15 6.03
N TYR A 269 -2.44 -14.48 5.65
CA TYR A 269 -1.09 -15.03 5.63
C TYR A 269 -0.59 -15.35 7.05
N ALA A 270 -0.69 -14.39 7.98
CA ALA A 270 -0.25 -14.55 9.36
C ALA A 270 -0.92 -15.74 10.09
N LYS A 271 -2.19 -16.03 9.77
CA LYS A 271 -2.92 -17.20 10.32
C LYS A 271 -2.33 -18.56 9.92
N ARG A 272 -1.46 -18.61 8.91
CA ARG A 272 -0.80 -19.84 8.43
C ARG A 272 0.57 -20.06 9.04
N LEU A 273 1.08 -19.08 9.77
CA LEU A 273 2.42 -19.13 10.36
C LEU A 273 2.39 -19.84 11.72
N THR A 274 3.42 -20.62 12.00
CA THR A 274 3.63 -21.24 13.32
C THR A 274 4.05 -20.21 14.37
N ASN A 275 4.76 -19.16 13.94
CA ASN A 275 5.46 -18.20 14.80
C ASN A 275 6.43 -18.90 15.77
N ALA A 276 7.06 -20.00 15.34
CA ALA A 276 8.03 -20.73 16.13
C ALA A 276 9.29 -19.90 16.43
N ASP A 277 9.85 -20.09 17.62
CA ASP A 277 11.09 -19.44 18.03
C ASP A 277 12.24 -19.78 17.07
N GLY A 278 13.11 -18.81 16.80
CA GLY A 278 14.24 -18.96 15.88
C GLY A 278 13.87 -18.86 14.39
N LYS A 279 12.59 -18.73 14.04
CA LYS A 279 12.15 -18.45 12.67
C LYS A 279 12.01 -16.96 12.41
N VAL A 280 12.18 -16.57 11.15
CA VAL A 280 11.99 -15.18 10.71
C VAL A 280 10.54 -14.78 10.99
N ALA A 281 10.35 -13.72 11.77
CA ALA A 281 8.99 -13.25 12.07
C ALA A 281 8.40 -12.49 10.87
N PHE A 282 7.09 -12.60 10.68
CA PHE A 282 6.34 -11.77 9.73
C PHE A 282 5.69 -10.59 10.46
N LEU A 283 5.98 -9.37 10.02
CA LEU A 283 5.38 -8.15 10.56
C LEU A 283 4.57 -7.45 9.48
N ASN A 284 3.29 -7.19 9.75
CA ASN A 284 2.47 -6.31 8.92
C ASN A 284 2.42 -4.93 9.57
N VAL A 285 3.13 -3.98 8.96
CA VAL A 285 3.24 -2.60 9.43
C VAL A 285 2.36 -1.71 8.56
N GLU A 286 1.46 -0.95 9.18
CA GLU A 286 0.68 0.04 8.46
C GLU A 286 1.59 1.21 8.05
N LEU A 287 1.45 1.73 6.82
CA LEU A 287 2.30 2.82 6.32
C LEU A 287 2.25 4.04 7.23
N GLU A 288 1.08 4.33 7.80
CA GLU A 288 0.86 5.38 8.78
C GLU A 288 1.74 5.20 10.02
N ASP A 289 1.92 3.97 10.52
CA ASP A 289 2.74 3.69 11.70
C ASP A 289 4.24 3.79 11.37
N ALA A 290 4.65 3.41 10.15
CA ALA A 290 6.01 3.66 9.67
C ALA A 290 6.31 5.16 9.57
N ILE A 291 5.36 5.96 9.10
CA ILE A 291 5.46 7.43 9.06
C ILE A 291 5.54 8.01 10.49
N ASP A 292 4.73 7.51 11.42
CA ASP A 292 4.75 7.98 12.81
C ASP A 292 6.03 7.56 13.54
N ALA A 293 6.64 6.43 13.17
CA ALA A 293 7.97 6.04 13.64
C ALA A 293 9.06 6.97 13.11
N ILE A 294 8.98 7.42 11.85
CA ILE A 294 9.91 8.43 11.29
C ILE A 294 9.77 9.77 12.03
N ARG A 295 8.53 10.21 12.30
CA ARG A 295 8.25 11.41 13.08
C ARG A 295 8.86 11.32 14.48
N SER A 296 8.57 10.23 15.19
CA SER A 296 9.03 9.97 16.56
C SER A 296 10.55 9.75 16.62
N GLY A 297 11.12 9.24 15.53
CA GLY A 297 12.55 9.13 15.30
C GLY A 297 13.25 10.46 15.03
N GLY A 298 12.54 11.61 15.04
CA GLY A 298 13.16 12.94 14.92
C GLY A 298 13.23 13.48 13.49
N ALA A 299 12.42 12.97 12.57
CA ALA A 299 12.29 13.51 11.20
C ALA A 299 10.84 13.96 10.91
N PRO A 300 10.30 14.96 11.63
CA PRO A 300 8.91 15.38 11.52
C PRO A 300 8.55 15.94 10.13
N ASP A 301 9.44 16.67 9.47
CA ASP A 301 9.17 17.24 8.14
C ASP A 301 9.05 16.16 7.06
N LEU A 302 9.93 15.16 7.10
CA LEU A 302 9.85 13.99 6.23
C LEU A 302 8.55 13.23 6.47
N ALA A 303 8.19 13.01 7.73
CA ALA A 303 6.93 12.34 8.08
C ALA A 303 5.70 13.13 7.60
N ALA A 304 5.71 14.45 7.73
CA ALA A 304 4.64 15.31 7.22
C ALA A 304 4.52 15.23 5.69
N ALA A 305 5.64 15.27 4.97
CA ALA A 305 5.66 15.14 3.51
C ALA A 305 5.19 13.76 3.03
N LEU A 306 5.59 12.68 3.72
CA LEU A 306 5.09 11.32 3.45
C LEU A 306 3.58 11.24 3.71
N ARG A 307 3.10 11.82 4.83
CA ARG A 307 1.68 11.83 5.21
C ARG A 307 0.84 12.54 4.15
N GLU A 308 1.20 13.77 3.78
CA GLU A 308 0.52 14.56 2.74
C GLU A 308 0.44 13.81 1.41
N ARG A 309 1.52 13.10 1.06
CA ARG A 309 1.64 12.45 -0.23
C ARG A 309 0.88 11.12 -0.32
N TYR A 310 0.88 10.31 0.73
CA TYR A 310 0.50 8.90 0.62
C TYR A 310 -0.74 8.50 1.42
N VAL A 311 -1.07 9.21 2.51
CA VAL A 311 -2.12 8.74 3.45
C VAL A 311 -3.08 9.84 3.90
N ASP A 312 -2.83 11.12 3.60
CA ASP A 312 -3.78 12.19 3.85
C ASP A 312 -4.82 12.30 2.71
N PHE A 313 -5.96 11.65 2.92
CA PHE A 313 -7.08 11.67 1.98
C PHE A 313 -8.02 12.87 2.15
N THR A 314 -7.71 13.84 3.02
CA THR A 314 -8.54 15.04 3.22
C THR A 314 -8.90 15.74 1.91
N PRO A 315 -7.97 15.98 0.96
CA PRO A 315 -8.30 16.60 -0.33
C PRO A 315 -9.28 15.79 -1.17
N VAL A 316 -9.25 14.45 -1.06
CA VAL A 316 -10.20 13.56 -1.77
C VAL A 316 -11.59 13.67 -1.15
N HIS A 317 -11.67 13.66 0.19
CA HIS A 317 -12.93 13.82 0.90
C HIS A 317 -13.58 15.17 0.60
N ASP A 318 -12.80 16.25 0.60
CA ASP A 318 -13.31 17.61 0.33
C ASP A 318 -13.82 17.74 -1.09
N LEU A 319 -13.08 17.20 -2.08
CA LEU A 319 -13.52 17.22 -3.48
C LEU A 319 -14.85 16.47 -3.66
N VAL A 320 -14.98 15.28 -3.09
CA VAL A 320 -16.23 14.50 -3.19
C VAL A 320 -17.37 15.21 -2.46
N ARG A 321 -17.12 15.73 -1.26
CA ARG A 321 -18.12 16.48 -0.47
C ARG A 321 -18.64 17.68 -1.26
N GLN A 322 -17.74 18.50 -1.81
CA GLN A 322 -18.10 19.67 -2.61
C GLN A 322 -18.90 19.28 -3.85
N ALA A 323 -18.50 18.22 -4.57
CA ALA A 323 -19.21 17.74 -5.74
C ALA A 323 -20.63 17.25 -5.42
N CYS A 324 -20.82 16.57 -4.28
CA CYS A 324 -22.13 16.12 -3.82
C CYS A 324 -23.04 17.29 -3.45
N LEU A 325 -22.52 18.29 -2.71
CA LEU A 325 -23.30 19.45 -2.28
C LEU A 325 -23.66 20.39 -3.43
N ASN A 326 -22.78 20.52 -4.44
CA ASN A 326 -22.98 21.41 -5.59
C ASN A 326 -23.73 20.75 -6.76
N THR A 327 -24.26 19.52 -6.60
CA THR A 327 -25.01 18.86 -7.68
C THR A 327 -26.36 19.60 -7.89
N PRO A 328 -26.62 20.15 -9.09
CA PRO A 328 -27.84 20.93 -9.35
C PRO A 328 -29.09 20.08 -9.05
N ARG A 329 -29.86 20.46 -8.02
CA ARG A 329 -31.18 19.87 -7.80
C ARG A 329 -32.14 20.51 -8.79
N ARG A 330 -32.74 19.73 -9.70
CA ARG A 330 -34.04 20.15 -10.28
C ARG A 330 -34.98 20.35 -9.08
N ARG A 331 -35.35 21.59 -8.77
CA ARG A 331 -36.36 21.89 -7.76
C ARG A 331 -37.69 21.29 -8.21
N ARG A 332 -37.97 20.04 -7.84
CA ARG A 332 -39.35 19.56 -7.74
C ARG A 332 -39.85 20.05 -6.40
N SER A 333 -40.84 20.93 -6.41
CA SER A 333 -41.60 21.26 -5.21
C SER A 333 -42.09 19.96 -4.58
N LEU A 334 -41.86 19.78 -3.28
CA LEU A 334 -42.50 18.70 -2.54
C LEU A 334 -44.02 18.90 -2.74
N ARG A 335 -44.68 17.93 -3.38
CA ARG A 335 -46.14 17.97 -3.47
C ARG A 335 -46.68 17.91 -2.03
N PRO A 336 -47.63 18.79 -1.65
CA PRO A 336 -48.31 18.64 -0.38
C PRO A 336 -48.86 17.22 -0.28
N ALA A 337 -48.74 16.60 0.90
CA ALA A 337 -49.41 15.33 1.15
C ALA A 337 -50.90 15.48 0.79
N PRO A 338 -51.52 14.51 0.10
CA PRO A 338 -52.96 14.57 -0.13
C PRO A 338 -53.65 14.74 1.22
N ARG A 339 -54.51 15.76 1.33
CA ARG A 339 -55.33 15.95 2.53
C ARG A 339 -56.10 14.65 2.78
N PRO A 340 -56.12 14.12 4.01
CA PRO A 340 -56.99 12.99 4.32
C PRO A 340 -58.41 13.40 3.90
N ALA A 341 -59.06 12.53 3.12
CA ALA A 341 -60.45 12.75 2.73
C ALA A 341 -61.25 13.03 3.99
N SER A 342 -61.91 14.19 4.04
CA SER A 342 -62.86 14.51 5.10
C SER A 342 -63.87 13.37 5.17
N ALA A 343 -63.82 12.59 6.25
CA ALA A 343 -64.85 11.61 6.54
C ALA A 343 -66.18 12.36 6.56
N GLN A 344 -67.03 12.12 5.54
CA GLN A 344 -68.39 12.62 5.57
C GLN A 344 -69.06 12.05 6.84
N PRO A 345 -69.78 12.88 7.63
CA PRO A 345 -70.52 12.37 8.76
C PRO A 345 -71.51 11.30 8.27
N ARG A 346 -71.45 10.09 8.86
CA ARG A 346 -72.48 9.08 8.66
C ARG A 346 -73.83 9.68 9.06
N PRO A 347 -74.89 9.54 8.24
CA PRO A 347 -76.21 10.02 8.63
C PRO A 347 -76.70 9.29 9.90
N PRO A 348 -77.45 9.98 10.77
CA PRO A 348 -77.94 9.39 12.01
C PRO A 348 -78.88 8.22 11.69
N ARG A 349 -78.70 7.11 12.43
CA ARG A 349 -79.62 5.97 12.40
C ARG A 349 -80.99 6.41 12.90
N SER A 350 -82.03 6.23 12.09
CA SER A 350 -83.42 6.43 12.49
C SER A 350 -83.79 5.49 13.67
N PRO A 351 -84.50 5.97 14.69
CA PRO A 351 -85.02 5.10 15.75
C PRO A 351 -86.13 4.21 15.22
N LEU A 352 -86.13 2.95 15.65
CA LEU A 352 -87.24 2.01 15.51
C LEU A 352 -88.52 2.65 16.05
N ALA A 353 -89.56 2.71 15.22
CA ALA A 353 -90.92 2.85 15.70
C ALA A 353 -91.43 1.47 16.16
N ALA A 354 -91.78 1.39 17.44
CA ALA A 354 -92.57 0.31 18.01
C ALA A 354 -94.05 0.73 18.01
N ALA A 355 -94.93 -0.10 17.44
CA ALA A 355 -96.35 -0.24 17.77
C ALA A 355 -96.88 -1.40 16.89
N ARG A 356 -97.14 -2.57 17.48
CA ARG A 356 -98.44 -3.10 17.98
C ARG A 356 -99.05 -4.08 17.00
#